data_AF-C1IFM6-F1
#
_entry.id   AF-C1IFM6-F1
#
_cell.length_a   1.000
_cell.length_b   1.000
_cell.length_c   1.000
_cell.angle_alpha   90.00
_cell.angle_beta   90.00
_cell.angle_gamma   90.00
#
_symmetry.space_group_name_H-M   'P 1'
#
loop_
_entity.id
_entity.type
_entity.pdbx_description
1 polymer ?
#
loop_
_entity_poly.entity_id
_entity_poly.type
_entity_poly.pdbx_seq_one_letter_code
_entity_poly.pdbx_strand_id
1 'polypeptide(L)'
;VVYFHGGGWVIGDLDSHDVVCRKLAHEGQLIVISVDYRLAPEHKFPAAVDDSIAATKWIAENAGQLGIDAARLMVGGDSAGGNL
;
A
#
# COMPACT_ATOMS: atom_id res chain seq x y z
N VAL A 1 6.04 2.25 5.84
CA VAL A 1 5.84 2.21 4.39
C VAL A 1 4.40 1.82 4.12
N VAL A 2 3.66 2.66 3.40
CA VAL A 2 2.38 2.28 2.79
C VAL A 2 2.72 1.53 1.51
N TYR A 3 2.25 0.28 1.38
CA TYR A 3 2.64 -0.60 0.29
C TYR A 3 1.46 -0.86 -0.65
N PHE A 4 1.68 -0.67 -1.95
CA PHE A 4 0.72 -0.96 -3.01
C PHE A 4 1.22 -2.15 -3.81
N HIS A 5 0.46 -3.24 -3.81
CA HIS A 5 0.86 -4.46 -4.51
C HIS A 5 0.81 -4.30 -6.02
N GLY A 6 1.66 -5.02 -6.74
CA GLY A 6 1.60 -5.17 -8.19
C GLY A 6 0.46 -6.08 -8.67
N GLY A 7 0.42 -6.32 -9.98
CA GLY A 7 -0.60 -7.18 -10.61
C GLY A 7 -1.46 -6.49 -11.67
N GLY A 8 -0.91 -5.48 -12.35
CA GLY A 8 -1.57 -4.85 -13.51
C GLY A 8 -2.93 -4.24 -13.17
N TRP A 9 -3.13 -3.81 -11.93
CA TRP A 9 -4.40 -3.29 -11.38
C TRP A 9 -5.58 -4.26 -11.44
N VAL A 10 -5.36 -5.53 -11.78
CA VAL A 10 -6.43 -6.53 -12.02
C VAL A 10 -6.28 -7.77 -11.14
N ILE A 11 -5.05 -8.12 -10.79
CA ILE A 11 -4.74 -9.27 -9.94
C ILE A 11 -3.84 -8.84 -8.77
N GLY A 12 -3.60 -9.75 -7.85
CA GLY A 12 -2.90 -9.47 -6.61
C GLY A 12 -3.88 -9.06 -5.51
N ASP A 13 -3.40 -9.19 -4.28
CA ASP A 13 -4.14 -8.97 -3.04
C ASP A 13 -3.12 -8.97 -1.88
N LEU A 14 -3.62 -8.89 -0.64
CA LEU A 14 -2.79 -8.96 0.56
C LEU A 14 -1.99 -10.26 0.67
N ASP A 15 -2.58 -11.41 0.30
CA ASP A 15 -1.97 -12.73 0.50
C ASP A 15 -0.84 -13.01 -0.50
N SER A 16 -1.04 -12.66 -1.77
CA SER A 16 -0.05 -12.79 -2.83
C SER A 16 1.21 -11.95 -2.60
N HIS A 17 1.12 -10.87 -1.82
CA HIS A 17 2.24 -9.98 -1.49
C HIS A 17 2.67 -10.02 -0.02
N ASP A 18 2.08 -10.90 0.81
CA ASP A 18 2.40 -11.03 2.24
C ASP A 18 3.90 -11.32 2.46
N VAL A 19 4.48 -12.24 1.70
CA VAL A 19 5.91 -12.59 1.82
C VAL A 19 6.81 -11.39 1.53
N VAL A 20 6.48 -10.59 0.50
CA VAL A 20 7.23 -9.39 0.14
C VAL A 20 7.10 -8.33 1.24
N CYS A 21 5.89 -8.09 1.73
CA CYS A 21 5.63 -7.12 2.80
C CYS A 21 6.34 -7.50 4.11
N ARG A 22 6.27 -8.78 4.52
CA ARG A 22 6.95 -9.29 5.72
C ARG A 22 8.46 -9.19 5.60
N LYS A 23 9.02 -9.54 4.44
CA LYS A 23 10.45 -9.43 4.20
C LYS A 23 10.90 -7.98 4.27
N LEU A 24 10.18 -7.06 3.62
CA LEU A 24 10.46 -5.62 3.67
C LEU A 24 10.38 -5.07 5.10
N ALA A 25 9.36 -5.46 5.87
CA ALA A 25 9.23 -5.07 7.26
C ALA A 25 10.40 -5.56 8.12
N HIS A 26 10.79 -6.83 7.94
CA HIS A 26 11.87 -7.46 8.70
C HIS A 26 13.24 -6.86 8.37
N GLU A 27 13.61 -6.81 7.09
CA GLU A 27 14.91 -6.33 6.64
C GLU A 27 15.05 -4.81 6.78
N GLY A 28 13.97 -4.07 6.53
CA GLY A 28 13.94 -2.61 6.66
C GLY A 28 13.75 -2.11 8.09
N GLN A 29 13.51 -3.00 9.06
CA GLN A 29 13.19 -2.68 10.45
C GLN A 29 12.11 -1.59 10.56
N LEU A 30 11.07 -1.73 9.74
CA LEU A 30 10.03 -0.73 9.55
C LEU A 30 8.64 -1.36 9.56
N ILE A 31 7.63 -0.53 9.78
CA ILE A 31 6.23 -0.96 9.68
C ILE A 31 5.80 -0.89 8.21
N VAL A 32 5.17 -1.96 7.73
CA VAL A 32 4.51 -2.02 6.41
C VAL A 32 3.01 -2.03 6.63
N ILE A 33 2.30 -1.15 5.94
CA ILE A 33 0.83 -1.11 5.86
C ILE A 33 0.48 -1.41 4.40
N SER A 34 0.07 -2.63 4.11
CA SER A 34 -0.34 -3.05 2.76
C SER A 34 -1.79 -2.63 2.49
N VAL A 35 -2.05 -2.06 1.32
CA VAL A 35 -3.37 -1.55 0.93
C VAL A 35 -4.02 -2.47 -0.10
N ASP A 36 -5.19 -3.00 0.25
CA ASP A 36 -6.04 -3.81 -0.63
C ASP A 36 -6.94 -2.89 -1.46
N TYR A 37 -6.37 -2.27 -2.48
CA TYR A 37 -7.06 -1.27 -3.30
C TYR A 37 -8.02 -1.92 -4.30
N ARG A 38 -9.05 -1.20 -4.71
CA ARG A 38 -10.02 -1.70 -5.71
C ARG A 38 -9.37 -2.03 -7.05
N LEU A 39 -9.71 -3.20 -7.59
CA LEU A 39 -9.16 -3.73 -8.84
C LEU A 39 -10.08 -3.52 -10.05
N ALA A 40 -9.46 -3.39 -11.22
CA ALA A 40 -10.09 -3.46 -12.52
C ALA A 40 -10.38 -4.93 -12.89
N PRO A 41 -11.34 -5.21 -13.80
CA PRO A 41 -12.17 -4.25 -14.54
C PRO A 41 -13.39 -3.70 -13.78
N GLU A 42 -13.73 -4.25 -12.61
CA GLU A 42 -14.89 -3.83 -11.79
C GLU A 42 -14.75 -2.37 -11.36
N HIS A 43 -13.52 -1.96 -11.03
CA HIS A 43 -13.18 -0.60 -10.64
C HIS A 43 -12.07 -0.06 -11.54
N LYS A 44 -12.50 0.58 -12.64
CA LYS A 44 -11.57 1.20 -13.60
C LYS A 44 -10.83 2.39 -12.97
N PHE A 45 -9.75 2.82 -13.63
CA PHE A 45 -9.08 4.08 -13.32
C PHE A 45 -10.11 5.23 -13.17
N PRO A 46 -10.03 6.04 -12.11
CA PRO A 46 -8.93 6.19 -11.15
C PRO A 46 -9.07 5.43 -9.81
N ALA A 47 -9.92 4.40 -9.70
CA ALA A 47 -10.26 3.80 -8.40
C ALA A 47 -9.06 3.40 -7.51
N ALA A 48 -8.08 2.67 -8.07
CA ALA A 48 -6.88 2.28 -7.33
C ALA A 48 -6.02 3.48 -6.89
N VAL A 49 -5.97 4.55 -7.69
CA VAL A 49 -5.24 5.79 -7.36
C VAL A 49 -5.94 6.51 -6.21
N ASP A 50 -7.27 6.63 -6.28
CA ASP A 50 -8.06 7.26 -5.23
C ASP A 50 -7.92 6.52 -3.90
N ASP A 51 -7.96 5.19 -3.92
CA ASP A 51 -7.79 4.35 -2.72
C ASP A 51 -6.37 4.50 -2.14
N SER A 52 -5.35 4.53 -3.00
CA SER A 52 -3.95 4.68 -2.58
C SER A 52 -3.70 6.04 -1.91
N ILE A 53 -4.26 7.11 -2.48
CA ILE A 53 -4.20 8.47 -1.90
C ILE A 53 -5.00 8.54 -0.60
N ALA A 54 -6.23 7.99 -0.59
CA ALA A 54 -7.10 8.00 0.58
C ALA A 54 -6.46 7.24 1.76
N ALA A 55 -5.93 6.04 1.50
CA ALA A 55 -5.23 5.24 2.49
C ALA A 55 -4.02 5.98 3.05
N THR A 56 -3.18 6.55 2.18
CA THR A 56 -1.98 7.29 2.61
C THR A 56 -2.32 8.50 3.48
N LYS A 57 -3.33 9.29 3.09
CA LYS A 57 -3.81 10.43 3.89
C LYS A 57 -4.36 9.97 5.23
N TRP A 58 -5.21 8.95 5.23
CA TRP A 58 -5.79 8.43 6.46
C TRP A 58 -4.72 7.92 7.42
N ILE A 59 -3.71 7.20 6.91
CA ILE A 59 -2.57 6.71 7.70
C ILE A 59 -1.78 7.88 8.31
N ALA A 60 -1.52 8.94 7.54
CA ALA A 60 -0.82 10.11 8.04
C ALA A 60 -1.63 10.85 9.13
N GLU A 61 -2.93 11.04 8.91
CA GLU A 61 -3.85 11.71 9.84
C GLU A 61 -4.06 10.90 11.14
N ASN A 62 -3.99 9.57 11.07
CA ASN A 62 -4.22 8.66 12.19
C ASN A 62 -2.91 8.04 12.73
N ALA A 63 -1.75 8.62 12.39
CA ALA A 63 -0.44 8.08 12.75
C ALA A 63 -0.29 7.79 14.26
N GLY A 64 -0.80 8.69 15.11
CA GLY A 64 -0.76 8.51 16.56
C GLY A 64 -1.56 7.29 17.05
N GLN A 65 -2.69 6.97 16.42
CA GLN A 65 -3.49 5.79 16.75
C GLN A 65 -2.81 4.49 16.29
N LEU A 66 -2.09 4.56 15.17
CA LEU A 66 -1.33 3.44 14.61
C LEU A 66 0.03 3.22 15.30
N GLY A 67 0.44 4.12 16.20
CA GLY A 67 1.76 4.08 16.84
C GLY A 67 2.92 4.33 15.85
N ILE A 68 2.68 5.08 14.78
CA ILE A 68 3.68 5.41 13.76
C ILE A 68 4.01 6.91 13.74
N ASP A 69 5.14 7.24 13.13
CA ASP A 69 5.60 8.63 12.95
C ASP A 69 5.27 9.14 11.55
N ALA A 70 4.33 10.08 11.46
CA ALA A 70 3.90 10.66 10.19
C ALA A 70 5.02 11.39 9.43
N ALA A 71 6.03 11.93 10.13
CA ALA A 71 7.16 12.62 9.49
C ALA A 71 8.12 11.66 8.78
N ARG A 72 8.00 10.34 9.05
CA ARG A 72 8.79 9.27 8.43
C ARG A 72 7.95 8.36 7.53
N LEU A 73 6.77 8.82 7.12
CA LEU A 73 5.91 8.07 6.21
C LEU A 73 6.54 8.00 4.82
N MET A 74 6.51 6.81 4.22
CA MET A 74 7.02 6.51 2.89
C MET A 74 5.98 5.66 2.15
N VAL A 75 5.96 5.76 0.83
CA VAL A 75 5.18 4.88 -0.05
C VAL A 75 6.12 3.93 -0.80
N GLY A 76 5.61 2.78 -1.22
CA GLY A 76 6.34 1.85 -2.08
C GLY A 76 5.39 0.85 -2.73
N GLY A 77 5.85 0.22 -3.81
CA GLY A 77 5.09 -0.78 -4.52
C GLY A 77 5.91 -1.37 -5.66
N ASP A 78 5.42 -2.47 -6.24
CA ASP A 78 6.06 -3.13 -7.37
C ASP A 78 5.17 -3.07 -8.62
N SER A 79 5.77 -3.03 -9.81
CA SER A 79 5.04 -3.04 -11.09
C SER A 79 3.91 -1.99 -11.13
N ALA A 80 2.65 -2.41 -11.29
CA ALA A 80 1.47 -1.54 -11.22
C ALA A 80 1.32 -0.80 -9.88
N GLY A 81 1.68 -1.44 -8.77
CA GLY A 81 1.73 -0.80 -7.45
C GLY A 81 2.89 0.19 -7.31
N GLY A 82 3.97 0.05 -8.08
CA GLY A 82 5.02 1.05 -8.19
C GLY A 82 4.65 2.22 -9.12
N ASN A 83 3.61 2.07 -9.94
CA ASN A 83 3.01 3.16 -10.69
C ASN A 83 2.03 3.99 -9.85
N LEU A 84 1.34 3.36 -8.89
CA LEU A 84 0.49 4.01 -7.89
C LEU A 84 1.33 4.85 -6.91
#